data_AF-A0A3G6T2C0-F1
#
_entry.id   AF-A0A3G6T2C0-F1
#
_cell.length_a   1.000
_cell.length_b   1.000
_cell.length_c   1.000
_cell.angle_alpha   90.00
_cell.angle_beta   90.00
_cell.angle_gamma   90.00
#
_symmetry.space_group_name_H-M   'P 1'
#
loop_
_entity.id
_entity.type
_entity.pdbx_description
1 polymer ?
#
loop_
_entity_poly.entity_id
_entity_poly.type
_entity_poly.pdbx_seq_one_letter_code
_entity_poly.pdbx_strand_id
1 'polypeptide(L)'
;MAIVTNKDYFKSKLNRLSITMSDADLDIFFASKQIDESGILDKPDEMDIAFTEIVLELLAKPDISEDSYSVKWDRKALERWYSIECKRLGISDLLKDSDLEVKDISFLA
;
A
#
# COMPACT_ATOMS: atom_id res chain seq x y z
N MET A 1 -8.67 7.03 27.25
CA MET A 1 -8.40 7.07 25.80
C MET A 1 -7.95 5.68 25.39
N ALA A 2 -8.52 5.09 24.36
CA ALA A 2 -7.95 3.88 23.77
C ALA A 2 -6.60 4.26 23.17
N ILE A 3 -5.56 3.52 23.54
CA ILE A 3 -4.23 3.65 22.94
C ILE A 3 -4.34 2.97 21.58
N VAL A 4 -4.06 3.72 20.51
CA VAL A 4 -4.05 3.19 19.14
C VAL A 4 -2.63 2.75 18.83
N THR A 5 -2.48 1.49 18.40
CA THR A 5 -1.18 0.97 17.96
C THR A 5 -0.94 1.24 16.47
N ASN A 6 0.31 1.10 16.02
CA ASN A 6 0.64 1.16 14.60
C ASN A 6 -0.13 0.11 13.78
N LYS A 7 -0.31 -1.10 14.34
CA LYS A 7 -1.11 -2.17 13.72
C LYS A 7 -2.58 -1.79 13.59
N ASP A 8 -3.18 -1.23 14.63
CA ASP A 8 -4.57 -0.76 14.59
C ASP A 8 -4.77 0.34 13.55
N TYR A 9 -3.78 1.22 13.41
CA TYR A 9 -3.79 2.29 12.43
C TYR A 9 -3.82 1.75 10.99
N PHE A 10 -2.95 0.79 10.67
CA PHE A 10 -2.92 0.16 9.35
C PHE A 10 -4.21 -0.61 9.07
N LYS A 11 -4.72 -1.39 10.03
CA LYS A 11 -6.00 -2.11 9.90
C LYS A 11 -7.16 -1.17 9.61
N SER A 12 -7.22 -0.04 10.31
CA SER A 12 -8.22 1.02 10.05
C SER A 12 -8.12 1.56 8.61
N LYS A 13 -6.90 1.83 8.12
CA LYS A 13 -6.69 2.32 6.74
C LYS A 13 -7.04 1.28 5.68
N LEU A 14 -6.63 0.02 5.85
CA LEU A 14 -6.99 -1.09 4.97
C LEU A 14 -8.52 -1.21 4.85
N ASN A 15 -9.23 -1.17 5.98
CA ASN A 15 -10.69 -1.23 6.02
C ASN A 15 -11.34 -0.04 5.28
N ARG A 16 -10.82 1.18 5.43
CA ARG A 16 -11.33 2.36 4.70
C ARG A 16 -11.19 2.23 3.19
N LEU A 17 -10.13 1.59 2.73
CA LEU A 17 -9.88 1.33 1.31
C LEU A 17 -10.50 0.02 0.81
N SER A 18 -11.21 -0.73 1.68
CA SER A 18 -11.75 -2.06 1.38
C SER A 18 -10.69 -3.04 0.86
N ILE A 19 -9.47 -2.92 1.38
CA ILE A 19 -8.33 -3.80 1.05
C ILE A 19 -8.30 -4.94 2.07
N THR A 20 -8.34 -6.17 1.57
CA THR A 20 -8.14 -7.37 2.40
C THR A 20 -6.66 -7.74 2.40
N MET A 21 -6.05 -7.75 3.59
CA MET A 21 -4.68 -8.20 3.83
C MET A 21 -4.69 -9.04 5.11
N SER A 22 -3.94 -10.14 5.12
CA SER A 22 -3.88 -10.98 6.32
C SER A 22 -3.05 -10.31 7.41
N ASP A 23 -3.33 -10.63 8.67
CA ASP A 23 -2.50 -10.17 9.79
C ASP A 23 -1.04 -10.62 9.61
N ALA A 24 -0.81 -11.85 9.11
CA ALA A 24 0.53 -12.36 8.87
C ALA A 24 1.31 -11.54 7.82
N ASP A 25 0.66 -11.14 6.72
CA ASP A 25 1.29 -10.28 5.72
C ASP A 25 1.62 -8.91 6.29
N LEU A 26 0.75 -8.38 7.15
CA LEU A 26 0.93 -7.08 7.78
C LEU A 26 2.10 -7.12 8.78
N ASP A 27 2.24 -8.22 9.52
CA ASP A 27 3.35 -8.45 10.45
C ASP A 27 4.69 -8.56 9.70
N ILE A 28 4.69 -9.26 8.55
CA ILE A 28 5.86 -9.32 7.66
C ILE A 28 6.21 -7.92 7.14
N PHE A 29 5.20 -7.14 6.74
CA PHE A 29 5.42 -5.76 6.28
C PHE A 29 6.06 -4.92 7.39
N PHE A 30 5.52 -4.92 8.61
CA PHE A 30 6.10 -4.19 9.74
C PHE A 30 7.53 -4.63 10.05
N ALA A 31 7.80 -5.94 10.05
CA ALA A 31 9.14 -6.47 10.25
C ALA A 31 10.13 -6.00 9.16
N SER A 32 9.70 -5.96 7.90
CA SER A 32 10.54 -5.49 6.78
C SER A 32 10.91 -4.00 6.89
N LYS A 33 10.02 -3.21 7.52
CA LYS A 33 10.18 -1.77 7.72
C LYS A 33 10.81 -1.40 9.07
N GLN A 34 11.10 -2.38 9.91
CA GLN A 34 11.59 -2.17 11.28
C GLN A 34 10.64 -1.29 12.11
N ILE A 35 9.34 -1.41 11.86
CA ILE A 35 8.29 -0.71 12.61
C ILE A 35 7.80 -1.63 13.72
N ASP A 36 7.73 -1.11 14.95
CA ASP A 36 7.07 -1.80 16.06
C ASP A 36 5.55 -1.74 15.89
N GLU A 37 4.96 -2.87 15.53
CA GLU A 37 3.51 -2.99 15.31
C GLU A 37 2.68 -2.72 16.59
N SER A 38 3.25 -3.03 17.75
CA SER A 38 2.61 -2.89 19.07
C SER A 38 2.86 -1.53 19.71
N GLY A 39 3.78 -0.76 19.11
CA GLY A 39 4.11 0.60 19.50
C GLY A 39 2.88 1.50 19.44
N ILE A 40 2.83 2.44 20.39
CA ILE A 40 1.82 3.51 20.39
C ILE A 40 2.04 4.36 19.14
N LEU A 41 0.95 4.67 18.44
CA LEU A 41 0.98 5.58 17.29
C LEU A 41 1.45 6.98 17.74
N ASP A 42 2.71 7.30 17.46
CA ASP A 42 3.37 8.56 17.80
C ASP A 42 3.55 9.46 16.57
N LYS A 43 3.78 8.86 15.40
CA LYS A 43 4.06 9.55 14.14
C LYS A 43 3.17 9.07 12.99
N PRO A 44 1.90 9.55 12.92
CA PRO A 44 0.96 9.13 11.90
C PRO A 44 1.43 9.43 10.47
N ASP A 45 2.18 10.50 10.23
CA ASP A 45 2.69 10.83 8.89
C ASP A 45 3.75 9.83 8.39
N GLU A 46 4.63 9.33 9.27
CA GLU A 46 5.60 8.27 8.92
C GLU A 46 4.87 6.96 8.63
N MET A 47 3.82 6.65 9.40
CA MET A 47 2.95 5.51 9.16
C MET A 47 2.17 5.63 7.85
N ASP A 48 1.76 6.85 7.48
CA ASP A 48 1.08 7.11 6.21
C ASP A 48 2.01 6.87 5.03
N ILE A 49 3.26 7.32 5.10
CA ILE A 49 4.28 7.05 4.08
C ILE A 49 4.47 5.54 3.94
N ALA A 50 4.71 4.82 5.03
CA ALA A 50 4.85 3.36 4.99
C ALA A 50 3.59 2.68 4.41
N PHE A 51 2.39 3.15 4.75
CA PHE A 51 1.15 2.61 4.22
C PHE A 51 1.00 2.82 2.70
N THR A 52 1.54 3.90 2.13
CA THR A 52 1.54 4.07 0.66
C THR A 52 2.32 2.98 -0.06
N GLU A 53 3.32 2.37 0.59
CA GLU A 53 4.08 1.26 0.00
C GLU A 53 3.24 -0.01 -0.13
N ILE A 54 2.38 -0.33 0.85
CA ILE A 54 1.42 -1.44 0.74
C ILE A 54 0.52 -1.23 -0.47
N VAL A 55 0.02 0.00 -0.65
CA VAL A 55 -0.86 0.32 -1.77
C VAL A 55 -0.13 0.22 -3.11
N LEU A 56 1.13 0.65 -3.16
CA LEU A 56 1.95 0.51 -4.35
C LEU A 56 2.20 -0.97 -4.70
N GLU A 57 2.50 -1.82 -3.71
CA GLU A 57 2.66 -3.26 -3.91
C GLU A 57 1.37 -3.91 -4.44
N LEU A 58 0.20 -3.50 -3.92
CA LEU A 58 -1.09 -3.98 -4.41
C LEU A 58 -1.33 -3.55 -5.87
N LEU A 59 -0.97 -2.32 -6.22
CA LEU A 59 -1.04 -1.82 -7.59
C LEU A 59 -0.06 -2.53 -8.53
N ALA A 60 1.11 -2.96 -8.04
CA ALA A 60 2.08 -3.71 -8.83
C ALA A 60 1.64 -5.15 -9.11
N LYS A 61 0.76 -5.73 -8.27
CA LYS A 61 0.26 -7.10 -8.48
C LYS A 61 -0.59 -7.18 -9.76
N PRO A 62 -0.35 -8.19 -10.62
CA PRO A 62 -1.19 -8.42 -11.79
C PRO A 62 -2.61 -8.80 -11.35
N ASP A 63 -3.60 -8.44 -12.18
CA ASP A 63 -4.99 -8.85 -11.99
C ASP A 63 -5.10 -10.37 -12.24
N ILE A 64 -4.88 -11.19 -11.21
CA ILE A 64 -5.01 -12.64 -11.32
C ILE A 64 -6.49 -13.00 -11.16
N SER A 65 -7.20 -13.13 -12.29
CA SER A 65 -8.50 -13.81 -12.33
C SER A 65 -8.30 -15.32 -12.34
N GLU A 66 -8.02 -15.93 -11.18
CA GLU A 66 -8.22 -17.36 -10.98
C GLU A 66 -9.60 -17.58 -10.33
N ASP A 67 -10.56 -17.90 -11.21
CA ASP A 67 -11.90 -18.51 -11.11
C ASP A 67 -12.73 -18.57 -9.80
N SER A 68 -12.37 -17.94 -8.69
CA SER A 68 -13.18 -17.98 -7.45
C SER A 68 -12.92 -16.86 -6.43
N TYR A 69 -11.85 -16.06 -6.56
CA TYR A 69 -11.53 -15.02 -5.58
C TYR A 69 -11.22 -13.68 -6.25
N SER A 70 -12.29 -12.93 -6.56
CA SER A 70 -12.16 -11.61 -7.19
C SER A 70 -12.06 -10.57 -6.08
N VAL A 71 -10.84 -10.21 -5.67
CA VAL A 71 -10.62 -9.03 -4.82
C VAL A 71 -10.83 -7.79 -5.69
N LYS A 72 -12.08 -7.35 -5.79
CA LYS A 72 -12.51 -6.21 -6.62
C LYS A 72 -12.28 -4.89 -5.89
N TRP A 73 -11.04 -4.48 -5.68
CA TRP A 73 -10.78 -3.06 -5.41
C TRP A 73 -10.79 -2.31 -6.74
N ASP A 74 -11.38 -1.11 -6.77
CA ASP A 74 -11.36 -0.27 -7.98
C ASP A 74 -9.93 0.25 -8.18
N ARG A 75 -9.21 -0.38 -9.12
CA ARG A 75 -7.81 -0.06 -9.39
C ARG A 75 -7.58 1.40 -9.71
N LYS A 76 -8.47 2.01 -10.50
CA LYS A 76 -8.38 3.43 -10.84
C LYS A 76 -8.63 4.32 -9.63
N ALA A 77 -9.54 3.92 -8.74
CA ALA A 77 -9.77 4.64 -7.50
C ALA A 77 -8.54 4.56 -6.58
N LEU A 78 -7.89 3.39 -6.51
CA LEU A 78 -6.70 3.19 -5.68
C LEU A 78 -5.48 3.93 -6.22
N GLU A 79 -5.27 3.95 -7.55
CA GLU A 79 -4.24 4.77 -8.21
C GLU A 79 -4.43 6.26 -7.91
N ARG A 80 -5.67 6.76 -8.03
CA ARG A 80 -5.98 8.16 -7.69
C ARG A 80 -5.75 8.47 -6.22
N TRP A 81 -6.18 7.56 -5.33
CA TRP A 81 -5.95 7.71 -3.90
C TRP A 81 -4.45 7.78 -3.59
N TYR A 82 -3.65 6.87 -4.16
CA TYR A 82 -2.20 6.85 -3.99
C TYR A 82 -1.56 8.17 -4.44
N SER A 83 -1.89 8.66 -5.64
CA SER A 83 -1.38 9.95 -6.14
C SER A 83 -1.75 11.13 -5.24
N ILE A 84 -2.98 11.17 -4.71
CA ILE A 84 -3.43 12.24 -3.81
C ILE A 84 -2.66 12.16 -2.49
N GLU A 85 -2.48 10.95 -1.96
CA GLU A 85 -1.78 10.71 -0.70
C GLU A 85 -0.29 11.07 -0.82
N CYS A 86 0.39 10.70 -1.92
CA CYS A 86 1.76 11.13 -2.19
C CYS A 86 1.90 12.64 -2.19
N LYS A 87 0.96 13.36 -2.84
CA LYS A 87 0.93 14.81 -2.84
C LYS A 87 0.69 15.41 -1.45
N ARG A 88 -0.19 14.80 -0.65
CA ARG A 88 -0.47 15.24 0.73
C ARG A 88 0.75 15.07 1.64
N LEU A 89 1.49 13.99 1.47
CA LEU A 89 2.66 13.64 2.26
C LEU A 89 3.95 14.29 1.76
N GLY A 90 3.94 14.89 0.57
CA GLY A 90 5.13 15.49 -0.05
C GLY A 90 6.16 14.48 -0.54
N ILE A 91 5.73 13.26 -0.85
CA ILE A 91 6.58 12.18 -1.40
C ILE A 91 6.36 12.01 -2.92
N SER A 92 7.29 11.33 -3.60
CA SER A 92 7.18 11.10 -5.04
C SER A 92 5.98 10.20 -5.39
N ASP A 93 5.29 10.53 -6.48
CA ASP A 93 4.22 9.70 -7.06
C ASP A 93 4.82 8.76 -8.11
N LEU A 94 5.17 7.55 -7.68
CA LEU A 94 5.85 6.56 -8.52
C LEU A 94 4.98 6.03 -9.68
N LEU A 95 3.68 6.29 -9.69
CA LEU A 95 2.80 5.92 -10.82
C LEU A 95 2.87 6.92 -11.97
N LYS A 96 3.32 8.15 -11.70
CA LYS A 96 3.44 9.22 -12.71
C LYS A 96 4.89 9.55 -13.05
N ASP A 97 5.85 8.86 -12.45
CA ASP A 97 7.26 9.06 -12.73
C ASP A 97 7.56 8.55 -14.15
N SER A 98 7.56 9.47 -15.11
CA SER A 98 7.68 9.20 -16.55
C SER A 98 9.04 8.66 -16.96
N ASP A 99 10.03 8.68 -16.05
CA ASP A 99 11.37 8.15 -16.29
C ASP A 99 11.45 6.62 -16.06
N LEU A 100 10.37 5.98 -15.59
CA LEU A 100 10.23 4.52 -15.53
C LEU A 100 9.74 3.96 -16.87
N GLU A 101 10.45 4.24 -17.97
CA GLU A 101 10.23 3.53 -19.22
C GLU A 101 10.59 2.05 -19.01
N VAL A 102 9.56 1.21 -18.81
CA VAL A 102 9.72 -0.24 -18.95
C VAL A 102 10.09 -0.48 -20.40
N LYS A 103 11.40 -0.62 -20.67
CA LYS A 103 11.88 -1.04 -21.98
C LYS A 103 11.25 -2.39 -22.28
N ASP A 104 10.38 -2.39 -23.28
CA ASP A 104 9.80 -3.58 -23.87
C ASP A 104 10.91 -4.62 -24.12
N ILE A 105 10.91 -5.68 -23.32
CA ILE A 105 11.82 -6.84 -23.43
C ILE A 105 11.38 -7.81 -24.54
N SER A 106 10.43 -7.40 -25.38
CA SER A 106 10.00 -8.13 -26.58
C SER A 106 11.09 -8.29 -27.66
N PHE A 107 12.29 -7.72 -27.44
CA PHE A 107 13.47 -7.95 -28.27
C PHE A 107 14.34 -9.14 -27.86
N LEU A 108 13.99 -9.88 -26.79
CA LEU A 108 14.77 -11.04 -26.30
C LEU A 108 14.19 -12.42 -26.70
N ALA A 109 13.23 -12.47 -27.62
CA ALA A 109 12.62 -13.70 -28.12
C ALA A 109 13.08 -14.03 -29.56
#